data_AF-A0A848ZT03-F1
#
_entry.id   AF-A0A848ZT03-F1
#
_cell.length_a   1.000
_cell.length_b   1.000
_cell.length_c   1.000
_cell.angle_alpha   90.00
_cell.angle_beta   90.00
_cell.angle_gamma   90.00
#
_symmetry.space_group_name_H-M   'P 1'
#
loop_
_entity.id
_entity.type
_entity.pdbx_description
1 polymer ?
#
loop_
_entity_poly.entity_id
_entity_poly.type
_entity_poly.pdbx_seq_one_letter_code
_entity_poly.pdbx_strand_id
1 'polypeptide(L)'
;MTYQETLDWMFAQLPMYQERGTAAYNGKLDGIKAFSKHLGEPQTKFKSIHVAGTNGKGSSSHMLASILQEAGYKVGLYTSPHLKDFRERIKINGKVLSKQQVIGFIQANRSYIETNKLSFFEMTVAMAFDHFAEEQVAIAIIEVGLGGRLDSTNIIRPEVCLITNIGLDHTDMLGDT
;
A
#
# COMPACT_ATOMS: atom_id res chain seq x y z
N MET A 1 1.73 -23.18 -1.26
CA MET A 1 2.88 -22.39 -1.73
C MET A 1 3.74 -22.05 -0.53
N THR A 2 5.06 -22.06 -0.69
CA THR A 2 5.98 -21.52 0.32
C THR A 2 5.93 -19.99 0.32
N TYR A 3 6.51 -19.36 1.35
CA TYR A 3 6.63 -17.90 1.40
C TYR A 3 7.41 -17.34 0.21
N GLN A 4 8.50 -18.00 -0.18
CA GLN A 4 9.33 -17.56 -1.30
C GLN A 4 8.58 -17.65 -2.62
N GLU A 5 7.91 -18.78 -2.90
CA GLU A 5 7.06 -18.94 -4.10
C GLU A 5 5.95 -17.88 -4.17
N THR A 6 5.41 -17.50 -3.01
CA THR A 6 4.38 -16.46 -2.91
C THR A 6 4.96 -15.10 -3.30
N LEU A 7 6.13 -14.73 -2.76
CA LEU A 7 6.80 -13.48 -3.11
C LEU A 7 7.21 -13.45 -4.58
N ASP A 8 7.82 -14.52 -5.10
CA ASP A 8 8.25 -14.60 -6.49
C ASP A 8 7.05 -14.40 -7.44
N TRP A 9 5.91 -15.02 -7.10
CA TRP A 9 4.67 -14.83 -7.85
C TRP A 9 4.14 -13.40 -7.77
N MET A 10 4.15 -12.77 -6.59
CA MET A 10 3.74 -11.37 -6.42
C MET A 10 4.64 -10.44 -7.23
N PHE A 11 5.96 -10.62 -7.17
CA PHE A 11 6.92 -9.79 -7.89
C PHE A 11 6.85 -9.97 -9.41
N ALA A 12 6.45 -11.15 -9.90
CA ALA A 12 6.16 -11.35 -11.33
C ALA A 12 4.99 -10.48 -11.84
N GLN A 13 4.15 -9.93 -10.94
CA GLN A 13 3.08 -8.98 -11.26
C GLN A 13 3.53 -7.50 -11.18
N LEU A 14 4.82 -7.24 -10.98
CA LEU A 14 5.36 -5.91 -11.20
C LEU A 14 5.25 -5.58 -12.69
N PRO A 15 4.78 -4.38 -13.06
CA PRO A 15 4.87 -3.96 -14.44
C PRO A 15 6.35 -3.98 -14.86
N MET A 16 6.67 -4.58 -16.01
CA MET A 16 7.97 -4.34 -16.65
C MET A 16 8.01 -2.89 -17.14
N TYR A 17 8.31 -1.97 -16.21
CA TYR A 17 8.43 -0.54 -16.46
C TYR A 17 9.51 -0.26 -17.52
N GLN A 18 10.54 -1.09 -17.59
CA GLN A 18 11.60 -0.98 -18.60
C GLN A 18 11.16 -1.37 -20.03
N GLU A 19 10.09 -2.17 -20.21
CA GLU A 19 9.68 -2.64 -21.54
C GLU A 19 8.40 -1.98 -22.07
N ARG A 20 7.54 -1.39 -21.23
CA ARG A 20 6.19 -0.93 -21.64
C ARG A 20 5.92 0.58 -21.55
N GLY A 21 6.85 1.38 -21.03
CA GLY A 21 6.68 2.83 -20.91
C GLY A 21 5.42 3.23 -20.11
N THR A 22 4.95 4.46 -20.30
CA THR A 22 3.77 5.09 -19.66
C THR A 22 2.47 4.28 -19.79
N ALA A 23 2.37 3.36 -20.75
CA ALA A 23 1.19 2.51 -20.98
C ALA A 23 0.97 1.42 -19.89
N ALA A 24 1.99 1.13 -19.06
CA ALA A 24 1.86 0.20 -17.94
C ALA A 24 1.23 0.84 -16.69
N TYR A 25 1.16 2.17 -16.64
CA TYR A 25 0.43 2.89 -15.60
C TYR A 25 -1.05 2.83 -15.97
N ASN A 26 -1.77 1.85 -15.41
CA ASN A 26 -3.20 1.70 -15.70
C ASN A 26 -4.04 2.87 -15.16
N GLY A 27 -3.44 3.83 -14.46
CA GLY A 27 -3.95 5.20 -14.25
C GLY A 27 -5.38 5.30 -13.71
N LYS A 28 -5.88 4.22 -13.12
CA LYS A 28 -7.28 4.05 -12.75
C LYS A 28 -7.33 3.32 -11.44
N LEU A 29 -8.18 3.81 -10.55
CA LEU A 29 -8.43 3.22 -9.25
C LEU A 29 -9.41 2.03 -9.32
N ASP A 30 -9.85 1.63 -10.52
CA ASP A 30 -10.94 0.67 -10.71
C ASP A 30 -10.57 -0.72 -10.18
N GLY A 31 -9.33 -1.18 -10.43
CA GLY A 31 -8.84 -2.49 -9.96
C GLY A 31 -8.80 -2.55 -8.43
N ILE A 32 -8.11 -1.61 -7.79
CA ILE A 32 -8.07 -1.52 -6.32
C ILE A 32 -9.44 -1.31 -5.68
N LYS A 33 -10.34 -0.50 -6.28
CA LYS A 33 -11.71 -0.31 -5.76
C LYS A 33 -12.53 -1.60 -5.86
N ALA A 34 -12.45 -2.31 -6.98
CA ALA A 34 -13.15 -3.57 -7.17
C ALA A 34 -12.63 -4.62 -6.18
N PHE A 35 -11.30 -4.71 -5.99
CA PHE A 35 -10.72 -5.66 -5.05
C PHE A 35 -11.03 -5.31 -3.59
N SER A 36 -10.98 -4.04 -3.23
CA SER A 36 -11.45 -3.55 -1.93
C SER A 36 -12.91 -3.95 -1.67
N LYS A 37 -13.79 -3.79 -2.66
CA LYS A 37 -15.20 -4.22 -2.55
C LYS A 37 -15.32 -5.74 -2.35
N HIS A 38 -14.51 -6.52 -3.06
CA HIS A 38 -14.45 -7.98 -2.89
C HIS A 38 -14.05 -8.37 -1.45
N LEU A 39 -13.14 -7.62 -0.83
CA LEU A 39 -12.69 -7.79 0.56
C LEU A 39 -13.66 -7.21 1.60
N GLY A 40 -14.82 -6.68 1.20
CA GLY A 40 -15.78 -6.06 2.11
C GLY A 40 -15.31 -4.70 2.66
N GLU A 41 -14.70 -3.90 1.78
CA GLU A 41 -14.32 -2.50 1.99
C GLU A 41 -13.49 -2.25 3.26
N PRO A 42 -12.38 -2.98 3.47
CA PRO A 42 -11.60 -2.93 4.71
C PRO A 42 -11.05 -1.54 5.03
N GLN A 43 -10.77 -0.73 4.02
CA GLN A 43 -10.30 0.65 4.15
C GLN A 43 -11.28 1.60 4.85
N THR A 44 -12.54 1.18 5.05
CA THR A 44 -13.57 1.96 5.76
C THR A 44 -13.63 1.63 7.26
N LYS A 45 -12.87 0.62 7.72
CA LYS A 45 -12.96 0.06 9.07
C LYS A 45 -11.91 0.63 10.04
N PHE A 46 -11.09 1.58 9.61
CA PHE A 46 -10.08 2.25 10.42
C PHE A 46 -9.93 3.72 9.99
N LYS A 47 -9.45 4.58 10.89
CA LYS A 47 -9.07 5.96 10.55
C LYS A 47 -7.75 5.98 9.80
N SER A 48 -7.48 7.01 9.00
CA SER A 48 -6.21 7.08 8.28
C SER A 48 -5.59 8.48 8.23
N ILE A 49 -4.26 8.52 8.11
CA ILE A 49 -3.50 9.69 7.68
C ILE A 49 -2.85 9.32 6.36
N HIS A 50 -3.03 10.16 5.34
CA HIS A 50 -2.48 9.91 4.00
C HIS A 50 -1.26 10.79 3.77
N VAL A 51 -0.11 10.20 3.44
CA VAL A 51 1.18 10.90 3.33
C VAL A 51 1.69 10.85 1.90
N ALA A 52 1.75 12.01 1.25
CA ALA A 52 2.24 12.21 -0.12
C ALA A 52 3.41 13.21 -0.17
N GLY A 53 4.05 13.33 -1.33
CA GLY A 53 5.17 14.25 -1.58
C GLY A 53 6.33 13.58 -2.31
N THR A 54 7.34 14.36 -2.68
CA THR A 54 8.52 13.87 -3.40
C THR A 54 9.44 13.12 -2.45
N ASN A 55 9.95 13.81 -1.42
CA ASN A 55 10.87 13.27 -0.42
C ASN A 55 10.30 13.36 1.00
N GLY A 56 10.81 12.50 1.90
CA GLY A 56 10.45 12.54 3.32
C GLY A 56 9.15 11.82 3.70
N LYS A 57 8.40 11.27 2.74
CA LYS A 57 7.16 10.52 2.98
C LYS A 57 7.33 9.40 4.02
N GLY A 58 8.27 8.48 3.78
CA GLY A 58 8.57 7.38 4.70
C GLY A 58 9.01 7.86 6.09
N SER A 59 9.90 8.86 6.16
CA SER A 59 10.35 9.43 7.44
C SER A 59 9.20 10.04 8.25
N SER A 60 8.36 10.86 7.61
CA SER A 60 7.17 11.44 8.25
C SER A 60 6.18 10.36 8.67
N SER A 61 5.97 9.34 7.84
CA SER A 61 5.06 8.23 8.15
C SER A 61 5.52 7.45 9.39
N HIS A 62 6.83 7.17 9.50
CA HIS A 62 7.42 6.55 10.67
C HIS A 62 7.32 7.41 11.93
N MET A 63 7.58 8.73 11.83
CA MET A 63 7.44 9.65 12.96
C MET A 63 6.00 9.72 13.47
N LEU A 64 5.03 9.86 12.57
CA LEU A 64 3.60 9.86 12.91
C LEU A 64 3.18 8.55 13.59
N ALA A 65 3.60 7.41 13.04
CA ALA A 65 3.30 6.11 13.63
C ALA A 65 3.89 6.00 15.06
N SER A 66 5.15 6.41 15.25
CA SER A 66 5.79 6.39 16.57
C SER A 66 5.06 7.26 17.60
N ILE A 67 4.64 8.47 17.22
CA ILE A 67 3.94 9.40 18.12
C ILE A 67 2.58 8.82 18.53
N LEU A 68 1.81 8.29 17.57
CA LEU A 68 0.48 7.74 17.84
C LEU A 68 0.56 6.42 18.63
N GLN A 69 1.60 5.62 18.42
CA GLN A 69 1.87 4.44 19.23
C GLN A 69 2.17 4.83 20.68
N GLU A 70 3.03 5.84 20.89
CA GLU A 70 3.35 6.35 22.23
C GLU A 70 2.11 6.93 22.93
N ALA A 71 1.19 7.54 22.17
CA ALA A 71 -0.10 7.99 22.66
C ALA A 71 -1.10 6.84 22.99
N GLY A 72 -0.70 5.58 22.82
CA GLY A 72 -1.48 4.40 23.21
C GLY A 72 -2.43 3.84 22.14
N TYR A 73 -2.37 4.32 20.90
CA TYR A 73 -3.18 3.77 19.81
C TYR A 73 -2.57 2.49 19.23
N LYS A 74 -3.43 1.57 18.75
CA LYS A 74 -3.01 0.49 17.84
C LYS A 74 -2.88 1.08 16.44
N VAL A 75 -1.66 1.21 15.94
CA VAL A 75 -1.34 1.94 14.71
C VAL A 75 -0.89 0.98 13.61
N GLY A 76 -1.56 1.06 12.46
CA GLY A 76 -1.10 0.48 11.21
C GLY A 76 -0.15 1.43 10.47
N LEU A 77 0.86 0.88 9.80
CA LEU A 77 1.79 1.64 8.98
C LEU A 77 2.00 0.93 7.65
N TYR A 78 1.70 1.64 6.57
CA TYR A 78 1.99 1.23 5.21
C TYR A 78 3.05 2.15 4.59
N THR A 79 4.18 1.56 4.16
CA THR A 79 5.31 2.31 3.56
C THR A 79 5.88 1.61 2.33
N SER A 80 6.53 2.38 1.46
CA SER A 80 7.18 1.84 0.26
C SER A 80 8.39 2.68 -0.20
N PRO A 81 9.40 2.06 -0.85
CA PRO A 81 9.60 0.62 -1.02
C PRO A 81 10.04 -0.07 0.29
N HIS A 82 10.29 -1.38 0.24
CA HIS A 82 10.99 -2.10 1.32
C HIS A 82 12.48 -2.17 1.00
N LEU A 83 13.32 -2.40 2.02
CA LEU A 83 14.77 -2.51 1.86
C LEU A 83 15.24 -3.96 1.75
N LYS A 84 14.71 -4.87 2.57
CA LYS A 84 15.17 -6.28 2.60
C LYS A 84 14.03 -7.29 2.59
N ASP A 85 13.00 -7.05 3.39
CA ASP A 85 11.85 -7.94 3.53
C ASP A 85 10.58 -7.23 3.07
N PHE A 86 9.82 -7.85 2.16
CA PHE A 86 8.52 -7.36 1.70
C PHE A 86 7.61 -6.91 2.86
N ARG A 87 7.64 -7.63 3.98
CA ARG A 87 6.78 -7.38 5.14
C ARG A 87 7.10 -6.07 5.85
N GLU A 88 8.25 -5.45 5.56
CA GLU A 88 8.59 -4.09 6.03
C GLU A 88 7.56 -3.06 5.58
N ARG A 89 6.84 -3.32 4.46
CA ARG A 89 5.78 -2.46 3.94
C ARG A 89 4.54 -2.38 4.81
N ILE A 90 4.28 -3.40 5.66
CA ILE A 90 3.03 -3.54 6.41
C ILE A 90 3.37 -3.84 7.86
N LYS A 91 3.18 -2.85 8.73
CA LYS A 91 3.48 -2.96 10.16
C LYS A 91 2.28 -2.59 11.01
N ILE A 92 2.14 -3.25 12.17
CA ILE A 92 1.25 -2.83 13.25
C ILE A 92 2.08 -2.69 14.51
N ASN A 93 2.05 -1.50 15.12
CA ASN A 93 2.88 -1.15 16.28
C ASN A 93 4.36 -1.54 16.10
N GLY A 94 4.91 -1.22 14.93
CA GLY A 94 6.30 -1.52 14.56
C GLY A 94 6.60 -2.98 14.20
N LYS A 95 5.67 -3.92 14.40
CA LYS A 95 5.84 -5.33 14.06
C LYS A 95 5.34 -5.60 12.65
N VAL A 96 6.19 -6.25 11.84
CA VAL A 96 5.83 -6.65 10.48
C VAL A 96 4.79 -7.77 10.49
N LEU A 97 3.93 -7.78 9.47
CA LEU A 97 3.01 -8.88 9.22
C LEU A 97 3.77 -10.22 9.07
N SER A 98 3.16 -11.34 9.48
CA SER A 98 3.80 -12.66 9.43
C SER A 98 3.85 -13.25 8.02
N LYS A 99 4.81 -14.15 7.76
CA LYS A 99 4.90 -14.87 6.48
C LYS A 99 3.62 -15.65 6.17
N GLN A 100 2.99 -16.24 7.19
CA GLN A 100 1.75 -17.01 7.01
C GLN A 100 0.56 -16.13 6.67
N GLN A 101 0.50 -14.90 7.20
CA GLN A 101 -0.52 -13.94 6.80
C GLN A 101 -0.34 -13.52 5.32
N VAL A 102 0.89 -13.32 4.84
CA VAL A 102 1.13 -13.05 3.39
C VAL A 102 0.62 -14.22 2.55
N ILE A 103 1.05 -15.44 2.90
CA ILE A 103 0.67 -16.65 2.15
C ILE A 103 -0.84 -16.83 2.17
N GLY A 104 -1.47 -16.74 3.34
CA GLY A 104 -2.91 -16.91 3.51
C GLY A 104 -3.71 -15.90 2.69
N PHE A 105 -3.34 -14.62 2.76
CA PHE A 105 -4.01 -13.57 1.98
C PHE A 105 -3.90 -13.82 0.47
N ILE A 106 -2.69 -14.14 -0.02
CA ILE A 106 -2.49 -14.40 -1.45
C ILE A 106 -3.23 -15.67 -1.87
N GLN A 107 -3.16 -16.75 -1.11
CA GLN A 107 -3.86 -18.00 -1.45
C GLN A 107 -5.38 -17.81 -1.51
N ALA A 108 -5.97 -17.08 -0.56
CA ALA A 108 -7.40 -16.81 -0.52
C ALA A 108 -7.87 -15.97 -1.71
N ASN A 109 -7.03 -15.05 -2.20
CA ASN A 109 -7.41 -14.07 -3.22
C ASN A 109 -6.79 -14.30 -4.60
N ARG A 110 -5.95 -15.34 -4.77
CA ARG A 110 -5.14 -15.56 -5.97
C ARG A 110 -5.98 -15.60 -7.25
N SER A 111 -7.06 -16.37 -7.25
CA SER A 111 -7.94 -16.50 -8.42
C SER A 111 -8.56 -15.16 -8.82
N TYR A 112 -8.94 -14.33 -7.86
CA TYR A 112 -9.48 -12.99 -8.11
C TYR A 112 -8.40 -12.07 -8.68
N ILE A 113 -7.21 -12.08 -8.09
CA ILE A 113 -6.06 -11.28 -8.53
C ILE A 113 -5.67 -11.61 -9.97
N GLU A 114 -5.55 -12.90 -10.32
CA GLU A 114 -5.18 -13.35 -11.67
C GLU A 114 -6.25 -13.00 -12.71
N THR A 115 -7.52 -13.21 -12.37
CA THR A 115 -8.65 -12.96 -13.27
C THR A 115 -8.80 -11.47 -13.59
N ASN A 116 -8.62 -10.61 -12.59
CA ASN A 116 -8.73 -9.16 -12.74
C ASN A 116 -7.40 -8.48 -13.08
N LYS A 117 -6.31 -9.26 -13.23
CA LYS A 117 -4.96 -8.78 -13.56
C LYS A 117 -4.49 -7.65 -12.64
N LEU A 118 -4.73 -7.78 -11.33
CA LEU A 118 -4.34 -6.75 -10.37
C LEU A 118 -2.81 -6.67 -10.29
N SER A 119 -2.30 -5.46 -10.25
CA SER A 119 -0.87 -5.20 -10.13
C SER A 119 -0.34 -5.55 -8.74
N PHE A 120 1.00 -5.70 -8.64
CA PHE A 120 1.69 -5.83 -7.36
C PHE A 120 1.28 -4.75 -6.33
N PHE A 121 1.13 -3.51 -6.77
CA PHE A 121 0.79 -2.39 -5.88
C PHE A 121 -0.66 -2.50 -5.37
N GLU A 122 -1.62 -2.80 -6.25
CA GLU A 122 -3.02 -2.95 -5.86
C GLU A 122 -3.21 -4.11 -4.86
N MET A 123 -2.60 -5.27 -5.13
CA MET A 123 -2.72 -6.41 -4.20
C MET A 123 -2.03 -6.13 -2.85
N THR A 124 -0.91 -5.40 -2.85
CA THR A 124 -0.15 -5.08 -1.63
C THR A 124 -0.90 -4.06 -0.77
N VAL A 125 -1.50 -3.03 -1.38
CA VAL A 125 -2.33 -2.05 -0.67
C VAL A 125 -3.57 -2.72 -0.09
N ALA A 126 -4.25 -3.55 -0.87
CA ALA A 126 -5.41 -4.30 -0.40
C ALA A 126 -5.06 -5.23 0.78
N MET A 127 -3.93 -5.94 0.72
CA MET A 127 -3.41 -6.77 1.82
C MET A 127 -3.16 -5.94 3.09
N ALA A 128 -2.59 -4.73 2.94
CA ALA A 128 -2.36 -3.85 4.09
C ALA A 128 -3.69 -3.43 4.73
N PHE A 129 -4.67 -2.99 3.93
CA PHE A 129 -5.97 -2.56 4.43
C PHE A 129 -6.75 -3.70 5.08
N ASP A 130 -6.76 -4.87 4.46
CA ASP A 130 -7.40 -6.07 5.00
C ASP A 130 -6.78 -6.44 6.36
N HIS A 131 -5.45 -6.51 6.43
CA HIS A 131 -4.75 -6.79 7.68
C HIS A 131 -5.03 -5.76 8.78
N PHE A 132 -5.05 -4.46 8.44
CA PHE A 132 -5.36 -3.40 9.39
C PHE A 132 -6.80 -3.47 9.91
N ALA A 133 -7.75 -3.83 9.05
CA ALA A 133 -9.14 -4.00 9.42
C ALA A 133 -9.35 -5.24 10.31
N GLU A 134 -8.76 -6.38 9.95
CA GLU A 134 -8.82 -7.61 10.76
C GLU A 134 -8.22 -7.40 12.15
N GLU A 135 -7.10 -6.67 12.22
CA GLU A 135 -6.43 -6.35 13.47
C GLU A 135 -7.07 -5.16 14.21
N GLN A 136 -8.13 -4.56 13.68
CA GLN A 136 -8.86 -3.46 14.29
C GLN A 136 -7.93 -2.31 14.73
N VAL A 137 -7.02 -1.89 13.84
CA VAL A 137 -6.16 -0.74 14.12
C VAL A 137 -7.03 0.51 14.31
N ALA A 138 -6.68 1.35 15.29
CA ALA A 138 -7.42 2.58 15.55
C ALA A 138 -7.18 3.60 14.43
N ILE A 139 -5.93 3.67 13.93
CA ILE A 139 -5.52 4.56 12.86
C ILE A 139 -4.38 3.94 12.04
N ALA A 140 -4.38 4.17 10.74
CA ALA A 140 -3.33 3.72 9.83
C ALA A 140 -2.64 4.91 9.13
N ILE A 141 -1.31 4.90 9.12
CA ILE A 141 -0.51 5.87 8.36
C ILE A 141 -0.18 5.25 7.00
N ILE A 142 -0.68 5.86 5.94
CA ILE A 142 -0.61 5.32 4.59
C ILE A 142 0.28 6.22 3.73
N GLU A 143 1.47 5.74 3.38
CA GLU A 143 2.35 6.40 2.42
C GLU A 143 1.87 6.15 0.98
N VAL A 144 1.78 7.22 0.19
CA VAL A 144 1.56 7.16 -1.26
C VAL A 144 2.79 6.57 -1.95
N GLY A 145 2.59 5.61 -2.85
CA GLY A 145 3.64 5.05 -3.68
C GLY A 145 4.15 6.06 -4.72
N LEU A 146 3.25 6.61 -5.54
CA LEU A 146 3.59 7.58 -6.57
C LEU A 146 2.50 8.64 -6.78
N GLY A 147 2.89 9.92 -6.71
CA GLY A 147 2.01 11.06 -6.96
C GLY A 147 0.92 11.20 -5.90
N GLY A 148 -0.22 10.57 -6.14
CA GLY A 148 -1.33 10.51 -5.17
C GLY A 148 -2.69 10.31 -5.83
N ARG A 149 -3.04 11.11 -6.84
CA ARG A 149 -4.40 11.11 -7.43
C ARG A 149 -4.85 9.73 -7.93
N LEU A 150 -3.94 9.00 -8.56
CA LEU A 150 -4.19 7.69 -9.18
C LEU A 150 -3.42 6.56 -8.48
N ASP A 151 -2.85 6.84 -7.31
CA ASP A 151 -2.16 5.84 -6.51
C ASP A 151 -3.17 4.88 -5.86
N SER A 152 -2.85 3.59 -5.78
CA SER A 152 -3.76 2.58 -5.22
C SER A 152 -4.17 2.87 -3.78
N THR A 153 -3.36 3.62 -3.02
CA THR A 153 -3.71 4.05 -1.66
C THR A 153 -4.86 5.07 -1.62
N ASN A 154 -5.15 5.77 -2.72
CA ASN A 154 -6.13 6.85 -2.81
C ASN A 154 -7.58 6.36 -2.94
N ILE A 155 -7.92 5.31 -2.18
CA ILE A 155 -9.29 4.84 -1.96
C ILE A 155 -9.76 5.01 -0.50
N ILE A 156 -8.88 5.54 0.36
CA ILE A 156 -9.19 5.89 1.74
C ILE A 156 -9.87 7.25 1.85
N ARG A 157 -10.51 7.50 3.00
CA ARG A 157 -10.97 8.83 3.42
C ARG A 157 -10.19 9.21 4.69
N PRO A 158 -9.07 9.93 4.57
CA PRO A 158 -8.21 10.21 5.71
C PRO A 158 -8.76 11.33 6.59
N GLU A 159 -8.40 11.28 7.87
CA GLU A 159 -8.65 12.35 8.85
C GLU A 159 -7.77 13.57 8.53
N VAL A 160 -6.54 13.31 8.06
CA VAL A 160 -5.54 14.31 7.70
C VAL A 160 -4.74 13.84 6.49
N CYS A 161 -4.46 14.75 5.57
CA CYS A 161 -3.48 14.55 4.50
C CYS A 161 -2.21 15.34 4.81
N LEU A 162 -1.06 14.69 4.74
CA LEU A 162 0.25 15.33 4.78
C LEU A 162 0.86 15.33 3.39
N ILE A 163 1.19 16.51 2.87
CA ILE A 163 2.06 16.65 1.71
C ILE A 163 3.40 17.14 2.25
N THR A 164 4.48 16.37 2.05
CA THR A 164 5.81 16.70 2.60
C THR A 164 6.45 17.85 1.82
N ASN A 165 7.35 17.55 0.88
CA ASN A 165 7.87 18.52 -0.07
C ASN A 165 7.42 18.15 -1.49
N ILE A 166 7.43 19.14 -2.37
CA ILE A 166 7.16 18.98 -3.78
C ILE A 166 8.41 19.44 -4.53
N GLY A 167 8.93 18.57 -5.37
CA GLY A 167 10.03 18.83 -6.28
C GLY A 167 9.89 17.99 -7.53
N LEU A 168 10.61 18.35 -8.58
CA LEU A 168 10.62 17.63 -9.84
C LEU A 168 11.21 16.22 -9.62
N ASP A 169 10.35 15.23 -9.75
CA ASP A 169 10.67 13.80 -9.67
C ASP A 169 9.58 13.04 -10.44
N HIS A 170 9.94 11.90 -11.03
CA HIS A 170 9.03 11.12 -11.89
C HIS A 170 8.29 11.97 -12.94
N THR A 171 8.98 12.92 -13.58
CA THR A 171 8.37 13.91 -14.49
C THR A 171 7.67 13.27 -15.69
N ASP A 172 8.14 12.11 -16.14
CA ASP A 172 7.51 11.32 -17.21
C ASP A 172 6.08 10.85 -16.86
N MET A 173 5.72 10.87 -15.57
CA MET A 173 4.42 10.42 -15.05
C MET A 173 3.63 11.54 -14.37
N LEU A 174 4.32 12.45 -13.68
CA LEU A 174 3.69 13.49 -12.86
C LEU A 174 3.61 14.86 -13.58
N GLY A 175 4.30 15.00 -14.71
CA GLY A 175 4.42 16.26 -15.44
C GLY A 175 5.78 16.92 -15.23
N ASP A 176 6.06 17.91 -16.07
CA ASP A 176 7.30 18.66 -16.12
C ASP A 176 7.25 19.99 -15.33
N THR A 177 6.17 20.22 -14.57
CA THR A 177 5.92 21.43 -13.77
C THR A 177 5.39 21.13 -12.38
#